data_AF-A0A2V7VXF4-F1
#
_entry.id   AF-A0A2V7VXF4-F1
#
_cell.length_a   1.000
_cell.length_b   1.000
_cell.length_c   1.000
_cell.angle_alpha   90.00
_cell.angle_beta   90.00
_cell.angle_gamma   90.00
#
_symmetry.space_group_name_H-M   'P 1'
#
loop_
_entity.id
_entity.type
_entity.pdbx_description
1 polymer ?
#
loop_
_entity_poly.entity_id
_entity_poly.type
_entity_poly.pdbx_seq_one_letter_code
_entity_poly.pdbx_strand_id
1 'polypeptide(L)'
;MDDPNTDEPLHPAIRALKTVCRCNNIKYRSIERAIRDGAHTLTQIANRTTATTGQCGGSCTPDVQAMLEELAPKYANVPRAANAPADAWWVRKV
;
A
#
# COMPACT_ATOMS: atom_id res chain seq x y z
N MET A 1 -33.15 6.38 -3.11
CA MET A 1 -32.29 6.96 -4.17
C MET A 1 -30.99 6.22 -4.07
N ASP A 2 -30.99 5.04 -4.66
CA ASP A 2 -29.97 4.03 -4.49
C ASP A 2 -29.25 3.99 -5.82
N ASP A 3 -28.08 4.62 -5.87
CA ASP A 3 -27.27 4.70 -7.08
C ASP A 3 -26.78 3.28 -7.45
N PRO A 4 -27.17 2.74 -8.63
CA PRO A 4 -26.95 1.34 -8.97
C PRO A 4 -25.50 0.98 -9.34
N ASN A 5 -24.52 1.87 -9.13
CA ASN A 5 -23.12 1.65 -9.52
C ASN A 5 -22.13 1.71 -8.35
N THR A 6 -22.49 1.13 -7.20
CA THR A 6 -21.58 1.02 -6.04
C THR A 6 -20.60 -0.16 -6.12
N ASP A 7 -20.65 -0.99 -7.17
CA ASP A 7 -19.77 -2.16 -7.35
C ASP A 7 -18.85 -2.08 -8.60
N GLU A 8 -18.80 -0.95 -9.32
CA GLU A 8 -17.89 -0.86 -10.47
C GLU A 8 -16.43 -0.90 -9.98
N PRO A 9 -15.59 -1.85 -10.46
CA PRO A 9 -14.22 -1.97 -10.01
C PRO A 9 -13.44 -0.72 -10.41
N LEU A 10 -13.19 0.14 -9.41
CA LEU A 10 -12.42 1.37 -9.57
C LEU A 10 -11.12 1.08 -10.34
N HIS A 11 -10.85 1.88 -11.37
CA HIS A 11 -9.60 1.82 -12.11
C HIS A 11 -8.41 1.81 -11.11
N PRO A 12 -7.40 0.93 -11.28
CA PRO A 12 -6.36 0.70 -10.26
C PRO A 12 -5.64 1.99 -9.82
N ALA A 13 -5.50 2.96 -10.72
CA ALA A 13 -4.96 4.29 -10.40
C ALA A 13 -5.79 5.06 -9.36
N ILE A 14 -7.12 4.96 -9.40
CA ILE A 14 -8.04 5.61 -8.45
C ILE A 14 -7.98 4.87 -7.11
N ARG A 15 -8.00 3.53 -7.12
CA ARG A 15 -7.86 2.70 -5.91
C ARG A 15 -6.56 3.02 -5.17
N ALA A 16 -5.46 3.20 -5.89
CA ALA A 16 -4.15 3.53 -5.34
C ALA A 16 -4.10 4.85 -4.54
N LEU A 17 -4.96 5.82 -4.88
CA LEU A 17 -5.04 7.13 -4.21
C LEU A 17 -5.94 7.13 -2.96
N LYS A 18 -6.74 6.07 -2.74
CA LYS A 18 -7.62 5.94 -1.58
C LYS A 18 -6.81 6.03 -0.29
N THR A 19 -7.26 6.87 0.65
CA THR A 19 -6.67 6.95 1.99
C THR A 19 -7.11 5.74 2.82
N VAL A 20 -6.14 5.01 3.38
CA VAL A 20 -6.39 3.85 4.25
C VAL A 20 -6.16 4.23 5.72
N CYS A 21 -5.04 4.88 6.04
CA CYS A 21 -4.83 5.45 7.37
C CYS A 21 -5.10 6.95 7.35
N ARG A 22 -6.18 7.39 8.00
CA ARG A 22 -6.54 8.82 8.06
C ARG A 22 -5.53 9.64 8.87
N CYS A 23 -5.18 9.16 10.06
CA CYS A 23 -4.38 9.91 11.04
C CYS A 23 -2.94 10.14 10.56
N ASN A 24 -2.36 9.15 9.88
CA ASN A 24 -1.01 9.25 9.31
C ASN A 24 -1.04 9.53 7.79
N ASN A 25 -2.21 9.85 7.23
CA ASN A 25 -2.45 10.14 5.81
C ASN A 25 -1.82 9.11 4.84
N ILE A 26 -1.93 7.82 5.16
CA ILE A 26 -1.35 6.75 4.36
C ILE A 26 -2.35 6.29 3.30
N LYS A 27 -1.90 6.26 2.04
CA LYS A 27 -2.68 5.82 0.88
C LYS A 27 -2.54 4.32 0.63
N TYR A 28 -3.50 3.74 -0.07
CA TYR A 28 -3.51 2.33 -0.48
C TYR A 28 -2.20 1.93 -1.17
N ARG A 29 -1.72 2.75 -2.12
CA ARG A 29 -0.45 2.50 -2.84
C ARG A 29 0.76 2.34 -1.92
N SER A 30 0.79 3.03 -0.78
CA SER A 30 1.92 2.99 0.14
C SER A 30 1.98 1.65 0.87
N ILE A 31 0.83 1.14 1.28
CA ILE A 31 0.69 -0.17 1.93
C ILE A 31 0.94 -1.28 0.91
N GLU A 32 0.34 -1.18 -0.27
CA GLU A 32 0.58 -2.13 -1.38
C GLU A 32 2.07 -2.23 -1.72
N ARG A 33 2.75 -1.08 -1.83
CA ARG A 33 4.20 -1.04 -2.05
C ARG A 33 4.97 -1.72 -0.91
N ALA A 34 4.60 -1.47 0.35
CA ALA A 34 5.27 -2.12 1.48
C ALA A 34 5.13 -3.65 1.43
N ILE A 35 3.95 -4.15 1.09
CA ILE A 35 3.69 -5.60 0.93
C ILE A 35 4.49 -6.17 -0.24
N ARG A 36 4.50 -5.46 -1.38
CA ARG A 36 5.32 -5.82 -2.55
C ARG A 36 6.81 -5.86 -2.23
N ASP A 37 7.29 -4.95 -1.39
CA ASP A 37 8.67 -4.90 -0.93
C ASP A 37 8.96 -5.95 0.17
N GLY A 38 8.01 -6.85 0.48
CA GLY A 38 8.19 -8.00 1.37
C GLY A 38 7.66 -7.81 2.80
N ALA A 39 6.83 -6.80 3.07
CA ALA A 39 6.16 -6.69 4.36
C ALA A 39 4.99 -7.67 4.46
N HIS A 40 5.19 -8.76 5.20
CA HIS A 40 4.17 -9.81 5.38
C HIS A 40 3.47 -9.79 6.74
N THR A 41 3.78 -8.80 7.59
CA THR A 41 3.17 -8.67 8.93
C THR A 41 2.78 -7.23 9.21
N LEU A 42 1.78 -7.04 10.08
CA LEU A 42 1.33 -5.70 10.51
C LEU A 42 2.49 -4.86 11.07
N THR A 43 3.36 -5.45 11.88
CA THR A 43 4.55 -4.78 12.42
C THR A 43 5.50 -4.32 11.32
N GLN A 44 5.73 -5.12 10.28
CA GLN A 44 6.57 -4.71 9.16
C GLN A 44 5.95 -3.58 8.35
N ILE A 45 4.62 -3.59 8.16
CA ILE A 45 3.93 -2.48 7.51
C ILE A 45 4.01 -1.22 8.37
N ALA A 46 3.74 -1.32 9.67
CA ALA A 46 3.85 -0.21 10.61
C ALA A 46 5.25 0.42 10.59
N ASN A 47 6.31 -0.39 10.58
CA ASN A 47 7.69 0.10 10.48
C ASN A 47 7.99 0.80 9.16
N ARG A 48 7.40 0.36 8.04
CA ARG A 48 7.67 0.92 6.70
C ARG A 48 6.79 2.11 6.33
N THR A 49 5.55 2.14 6.80
CA THR A 49 4.55 3.13 6.36
C THR A 49 4.00 3.96 7.50
N THR A 50 4.35 3.68 8.76
CA THR A 50 3.74 4.27 9.97
C THR A 50 2.22 4.06 10.06
N ALA A 51 1.63 3.17 9.26
CA ALA A 51 0.22 2.82 9.46
C ALA A 51 0.05 2.11 10.81
N THR A 52 -1.17 2.09 11.35
CA THR A 52 -1.54 1.44 12.62
C THR A 52 -0.91 1.98 13.91
N THR A 53 0.07 2.90 13.84
CA THR A 53 0.75 3.49 15.02
C THR A 53 0.30 4.90 15.37
N GLY A 54 -0.71 5.44 14.67
CA GLY A 54 -1.19 6.80 14.86
C GLY A 54 -1.91 7.02 16.19
N GLN A 55 -2.02 8.30 16.57
CA GLN A 55 -2.66 8.79 17.80
C GLN A 55 -4.12 8.32 17.97
N CYS A 56 -4.77 7.95 16.87
CA CYS A 56 -6.14 7.44 16.84
C CYS A 56 -6.27 5.94 17.15
N GLY A 57 -5.24 5.33 17.78
CA GLY A 57 -5.27 3.94 18.22
C GLY A 57 -5.27 2.91 17.08
N GLY A 58 -4.81 3.29 15.89
CA GLY A 58 -4.69 2.35 14.77
C GLY A 58 -6.03 1.89 14.18
N SER A 59 -7.04 2.76 14.11
CA SER A 59 -8.35 2.42 13.49
C SER A 59 -8.30 1.85 12.06
N CYS A 60 -7.20 2.06 11.32
CA CYS A 60 -6.99 1.47 10.00
C CYS A 60 -6.42 0.04 10.01
N THR A 61 -6.12 -0.54 11.18
CA THR A 61 -5.56 -1.89 11.32
C THR A 61 -6.39 -2.97 10.61
N PRO A 62 -7.75 -3.03 10.72
CA PRO A 62 -8.53 -4.02 10.00
C PRO A 62 -8.40 -3.88 8.47
N ASP A 63 -8.39 -2.65 7.93
CA ASP A 63 -8.20 -2.41 6.50
C ASP A 63 -6.81 -2.87 6.02
N VAL A 64 -5.77 -2.59 6.81
CA VAL A 64 -4.39 -3.00 6.51
C VAL A 64 -4.27 -4.53 6.55
N GLN A 65 -4.96 -5.19 7.48
CA GLN A 65 -4.98 -6.65 7.57
C GLN A 65 -5.67 -7.27 6.36
N ALA A 66 -6.83 -6.75 5.95
CA ALA A 66 -7.52 -7.19 4.73
C ALA A 66 -6.63 -7.02 3.48
N MET A 67 -5.89 -5.92 3.39
CA MET A 67 -4.91 -5.72 2.33
C MET A 67 -3.77 -6.74 2.35
N LEU A 68 -3.26 -7.09 3.54
CA LEU A 68 -2.23 -8.12 3.69
C LEU A 68 -2.73 -9.47 3.19
N GLU A 69 -3.92 -9.89 3.62
CA GLU A 69 -4.53 -11.17 3.23
C GLU A 69 -4.78 -11.23 1.72
N GLU A 70 -5.20 -10.12 1.10
CA GLU A 70 -5.43 -10.04 -0.35
C GLU A 70 -4.12 -10.02 -1.16
N LEU A 71 -3.11 -9.27 -0.72
CA LEU A 71 -1.95 -8.92 -1.54
C LEU A 71 -0.72 -9.78 -1.27
N ALA A 72 -0.51 -10.28 -0.05
CA ALA A 72 0.62 -11.13 0.28
C ALA A 72 0.77 -12.35 -0.66
N PRO A 73 -0.29 -13.13 -0.98
CA PRO A 73 -0.15 -14.25 -1.91
C PRO A 73 0.16 -13.79 -3.35
N LYS A 74 -0.33 -12.61 -3.76
CA LYS A 74 -0.10 -12.06 -5.11
C LYS A 74 1.36 -11.68 -5.33
N TYR A 75 2.01 -11.16 -4.29
CA TYR A 75 3.41 -10.72 -4.37
C TYR A 75 4.42 -11.77 -3.92
N ALA A 76 3.98 -12.91 -3.38
CA ALA A 76 4.86 -13.99 -2.92
C ALA A 76 5.74 -14.61 -4.03
N ASN A 77 5.32 -14.55 -5.30
CA ASN A 77 6.06 -15.13 -6.42
C ASN A 77 6.70 -14.12 -7.37
N VAL A 78 6.52 -12.81 -7.11
CA VAL A 78 7.00 -11.79 -8.05
C VAL A 78 8.51 -11.63 -7.84
N PRO A 79 9.36 -12.00 -8.82
CA PRO A 79 10.79 -11.78 -8.70
C PRO A 79 11.02 -10.29 -8.52
N ARG A 80 11.62 -9.94 -7.39
CA ARG A 80 11.87 -8.55 -7.01
C ARG A 80 12.69 -7.90 -8.13
N ALA A 81 12.09 -6.98 -8.88
CA ALA A 81 12.84 -5.97 -9.62
C ALA A 81 13.47 -5.06 -8.55
N ALA A 82 14.56 -5.54 -7.97
CA ALA A 82 15.33 -4.83 -6.99
C ALA A 82 15.87 -3.57 -7.67
N ASN A 83 15.35 -2.43 -7.22
CA ASN A 83 15.89 -1.09 -7.45
C ASN A 83 15.90 -0.65 -8.93
N ALA A 84 15.30 0.51 -9.23
CA ALA A 84 15.82 1.31 -10.33
C ALA A 84 17.34 1.45 -10.09
N PRO A 85 18.18 1.04 -11.03
CA PRO A 85 19.60 0.91 -10.73
C PRO A 85 20.15 2.32 -10.51
N ALA A 86 21.12 2.44 -9.59
CA ALA A 86 21.69 3.71 -9.17
C ALA A 86 22.42 4.48 -10.31
N ASP A 87 22.50 3.87 -11.50
CA ASP A 87 23.03 4.38 -12.76
C ASP A 87 21.93 4.81 -13.75
N ALA A 88 20.68 4.91 -13.31
CA ALA A 88 19.61 5.48 -14.11
C ALA A 88 20.01 6.87 -14.63
N TRP A 89 20.09 6.99 -15.95
CA TRP A 89 20.66 8.14 -16.66
C TRP A 89 19.96 9.48 -16.39
N TRP A 90 18.78 9.48 -15.75
CA TRP A 90 18.03 10.68 -15.33
C TRP A 90 18.41 11.23 -13.93
N VAL A 91 19.28 10.55 -13.17
CA VAL A 91 19.64 10.93 -11.79
C VAL A 91 20.91 11.79 -11.71
N ARG A 92 21.79 11.75 -12.70
CA ARG A 92 22.99 12.60 -12.77
C ARG A 92 22.87 13.55 -13.95
N LYS A 93 22.21 14.69 -13.74
CA LYS A 93 22.39 15.85 -14.61
C LYS A 93 23.79 16.40 -14.39
N VAL A 94 24.62 16.34 -15.43
CA VAL A 94 25.65 17.37 -15.70
C VAL A 94 24.97 18.66 -16.11
#